data_AF-A0A087TUA0-F1
#
_entry.id   AF-A0A087TUA0-F1
#
_cell.length_a   1.000
_cell.length_b   1.000
_cell.length_c   1.000
_cell.angle_alpha   90.00
_cell.angle_beta   90.00
_cell.angle_gamma   90.00
#
_symmetry.space_group_name_H-M   'P 1'
#
loop_
_entity.id
_entity.type
_entity.pdbx_description
1 polymer ?
#
loop_
_entity_poly.entity_id
_entity_poly.type
_entity_poly.pdbx_seq_one_letter_code
_entity_poly.pdbx_strand_id
1 'polypeptide(L)'
;MVEELEKCGEAETAEHEGFVEFTKGSKAVLDELCDESSSLHANYLSNADCYRSLLSTAEACENHAGSIFQTYKQYQQSESEEMEEMKNGRYRYCFVQAYKVACLSIRINLQCGELARSTFLDIVRRSNHLKQYCSQTIKEDLQTRFLDFTGLEGNQRELMADAFNFKRK
;
A
#
# COMPACT_ATOMS: atom_id res chain seq x y z
N MET A 1 -4.21 -9.74 -9.38
CA MET A 1 -5.04 -8.59 -9.83
C MET A 1 -5.36 -8.63 -11.32
N VAL A 2 -4.44 -8.57 -12.29
CA VAL A 2 -4.85 -8.65 -13.71
C VAL A 2 -5.48 -10.00 -14.07
N GLU A 3 -4.94 -11.11 -13.54
CA GLU A 3 -5.54 -12.45 -13.62
C GLU A 3 -6.79 -12.62 -12.72
N GLU A 4 -7.09 -11.66 -11.83
CA GLU A 4 -8.25 -11.76 -10.92
C GLU A 4 -9.52 -11.15 -11.52
N LEU A 5 -9.41 -10.26 -12.52
CA LEU A 5 -10.56 -9.79 -13.28
C LEU A 5 -11.20 -10.91 -14.12
N GLU A 6 -10.45 -11.95 -14.47
CA GLU A 6 -10.99 -13.14 -15.14
C GLU A 6 -11.86 -14.02 -14.20
N LYS A 7 -11.89 -13.71 -12.89
CA LYS A 7 -12.60 -14.48 -11.85
C LYS A 7 -13.66 -13.66 -11.11
N CYS A 8 -14.21 -12.63 -11.74
CA CYS A 8 -15.33 -11.86 -11.21
C CYS A 8 -16.51 -12.80 -10.86
N GLY A 9 -16.69 -13.11 -9.57
CA GLY A 9 -17.79 -13.97 -9.10
C GLY A 9 -17.53 -14.88 -7.89
N GLU A 10 -16.29 -15.10 -7.45
CA GLU A 10 -15.99 -16.09 -6.39
C GLU A 10 -15.18 -15.49 -5.22
N ALA A 11 -15.85 -14.80 -4.30
CA ALA A 11 -15.26 -14.45 -3.00
C ALA A 11 -16.27 -14.72 -1.87
N GLU A 12 -16.16 -15.88 -1.24
CA GLU A 12 -16.88 -16.22 -0.01
C GLU A 12 -16.23 -15.52 1.20
N THR A 13 -17.06 -14.97 2.09
CA THR A 13 -16.63 -14.23 3.28
C THR A 13 -16.42 -15.18 4.46
N ALA A 14 -15.22 -15.19 5.06
CA ALA A 14 -14.98 -15.91 6.33
C ALA A 14 -15.26 -15.02 7.56
N GLU A 15 -15.68 -15.65 8.65
CA GLU A 15 -16.21 -15.00 9.86
C GLU A 15 -15.12 -14.72 10.91
N HIS A 16 -14.44 -13.57 10.80
CA HIS A 16 -13.62 -13.03 11.89
C HIS A 16 -13.60 -11.50 11.83
N GLU A 17 -13.88 -10.75 12.89
CA GLU A 17 -14.18 -9.30 12.81
C GLU A 17 -13.11 -8.44 12.09
N GLY A 18 -11.82 -8.71 12.30
CA GLY A 18 -10.74 -8.06 11.55
C GLY A 18 -10.66 -8.51 10.08
N PHE A 19 -10.97 -9.78 9.82
CA PHE A 19 -11.12 -10.36 8.49
C PHE A 19 -12.39 -9.83 7.78
N VAL A 20 -13.43 -9.44 8.52
CA VAL A 20 -14.70 -8.92 8.00
C VAL A 20 -14.55 -7.52 7.40
N GLU A 21 -13.79 -6.59 8.01
CA GLU A 21 -13.53 -5.28 7.39
C GLU A 21 -12.63 -5.37 6.15
N PHE A 22 -11.61 -6.25 6.20
CA PHE A 22 -10.73 -6.53 5.07
C PHE A 22 -11.51 -7.13 3.89
N THR A 23 -12.33 -8.15 4.15
CA THR A 23 -13.15 -8.80 3.12
C THR A 23 -14.22 -7.86 2.58
N LYS A 24 -14.87 -7.04 3.42
CA LYS A 24 -15.84 -6.03 2.95
C LYS A 24 -15.20 -4.98 2.05
N GLY A 25 -14.05 -4.43 2.45
CA GLY A 25 -13.34 -3.41 1.66
C GLY A 25 -12.85 -3.98 0.33
N SER A 26 -12.18 -5.14 0.38
CA SER A 26 -11.66 -5.80 -0.81
C SER A 26 -12.78 -6.25 -1.75
N LYS A 27 -13.88 -6.82 -1.22
CA LYS A 27 -15.04 -7.20 -2.01
C LYS A 27 -15.68 -6.01 -2.72
N ALA A 28 -15.93 -4.90 -2.02
CA ALA A 28 -16.52 -3.73 -2.64
C ALA A 28 -15.64 -3.15 -3.78
N VAL A 29 -14.31 -3.21 -3.64
CA VAL A 29 -13.39 -2.80 -4.70
C VAL A 29 -13.40 -3.79 -5.86
N LEU A 30 -13.43 -5.09 -5.59
CA LEU A 30 -13.52 -6.13 -6.62
C LEU A 30 -14.85 -6.03 -7.39
N ASP A 31 -15.97 -5.86 -6.70
CA ASP A 31 -17.30 -5.70 -7.30
C ASP A 31 -17.30 -4.50 -8.26
N GLU A 32 -16.71 -3.36 -7.87
CA GLU A 32 -16.61 -2.19 -8.76
C GLU A 32 -15.62 -2.42 -9.92
N LEU A 33 -14.48 -3.06 -9.66
CA LEU A 33 -13.53 -3.45 -10.72
C LEU A 33 -14.15 -4.42 -11.74
N CYS A 34 -15.17 -5.19 -11.35
CA CYS A 34 -15.91 -6.11 -12.21
C CYS A 34 -17.13 -5.46 -12.88
N ASP A 35 -17.58 -4.30 -12.40
CA ASP A 35 -18.67 -3.54 -13.01
C ASP A 35 -18.15 -2.72 -14.19
N GLU A 36 -18.47 -3.16 -15.41
CA GLU A 36 -18.08 -2.49 -16.67
C GLU A 36 -18.54 -1.03 -16.75
N SER A 37 -19.58 -0.65 -16.00
CA SER A 37 -20.08 0.72 -15.95
C SER A 37 -19.33 1.62 -14.97
N SER A 38 -18.45 1.05 -14.14
CA SER A 38 -17.76 1.80 -13.11
C SER A 38 -16.55 2.58 -13.64
N SER A 39 -16.31 3.73 -13.01
CA SER A 39 -15.11 4.53 -13.32
C SER A 39 -13.82 3.80 -12.91
N LEU A 40 -13.86 2.99 -11.85
CA LEU A 40 -12.70 2.24 -11.38
C LEU A 40 -12.30 1.15 -12.38
N HIS A 41 -13.26 0.44 -12.95
CA HIS A 41 -13.04 -0.55 -14.00
C HIS A 41 -12.38 0.08 -15.23
N ALA A 42 -12.96 1.17 -15.75
CA ALA A 42 -12.43 1.87 -16.92
C ALA A 42 -11.01 2.41 -16.69
N ASN A 43 -10.77 3.04 -15.54
CA ASN A 43 -9.45 3.58 -15.18
C ASN A 43 -8.40 2.48 -14.97
N TYR A 44 -8.80 1.34 -14.40
CA TYR A 44 -7.89 0.20 -14.24
C TYR A 44 -7.54 -0.43 -15.58
N LEU A 45 -8.53 -0.74 -16.42
CA LEU A 45 -8.32 -1.39 -17.72
C LEU A 45 -7.49 -0.55 -18.67
N SER A 46 -7.71 0.76 -18.71
CA SER A 46 -6.90 1.69 -19.54
C SER A 46 -5.41 1.68 -19.19
N ASN A 47 -5.03 1.15 -18.01
CA ASN A 47 -3.65 1.06 -17.54
C ASN A 47 -3.17 -0.38 -17.30
N ALA A 48 -3.97 -1.40 -17.63
CA ALA A 48 -3.71 -2.80 -17.29
C ALA A 48 -2.39 -3.33 -17.87
N ASP A 49 -2.08 -2.97 -19.12
CA ASP A 49 -0.82 -3.35 -19.77
C ASP A 49 0.38 -2.73 -19.05
N CYS A 50 0.26 -1.47 -18.62
CA CYS A 50 1.31 -0.81 -17.88
C CYS A 50 1.51 -1.45 -16.49
N TYR A 51 0.43 -1.80 -15.78
CA TYR A 51 0.54 -2.54 -14.52
C TYR A 51 1.22 -3.90 -14.70
N ARG A 52 0.92 -4.66 -15.77
CA ARG A 52 1.61 -5.94 -16.04
C ARG A 52 3.11 -5.76 -16.21
N SER A 53 3.55 -4.67 -16.85
CA SER A 53 4.98 -4.38 -17.02
C SER A 53 5.72 -4.10 -15.71
N LEU A 54 4.99 -3.83 -14.62
CA LEU A 54 5.53 -3.51 -13.30
C LEU A 54 5.55 -4.71 -12.33
N LEU A 55 5.21 -5.93 -12.77
CA LEU A 55 5.17 -7.10 -11.89
C LEU A 55 6.53 -7.38 -11.21
N SER A 56 7.63 -7.28 -11.94
CA SER A 56 8.99 -7.43 -11.36
C SER A 56 9.35 -6.30 -10.40
N THR A 57 8.77 -5.11 -10.58
CA THR A 57 8.95 -3.96 -9.68
C THR A 57 8.34 -4.23 -8.30
N ALA A 58 7.27 -5.01 -8.21
CA ALA A 58 6.65 -5.35 -6.93
C ALA A 58 7.58 -6.15 -6.02
N GLU A 59 8.31 -7.12 -6.59
CA GLU A 59 9.30 -7.90 -5.85
C GLU A 59 10.49 -7.03 -5.42
N ALA A 60 10.98 -6.16 -6.31
CA ALA A 60 12.05 -5.22 -5.97
C ALA A 60 11.64 -4.27 -4.83
N CYS A 61 10.42 -3.73 -4.87
CA CYS A 61 9.88 -2.88 -3.79
C CYS A 61 9.73 -3.64 -2.48
N GLU A 62 9.33 -4.91 -2.51
CA GLU A 62 9.22 -5.76 -1.31
C GLU A 62 10.58 -6.05 -0.67
N ASN A 63 11.56 -6.44 -1.47
CA ASN A 63 12.93 -6.66 -1.00
C ASN A 63 13.52 -5.38 -0.41
N HIS A 64 13.30 -4.24 -1.07
CA HIS A 64 13.77 -2.95 -0.56
C HIS A 64 13.05 -2.54 0.73
N ALA A 65 11.74 -2.78 0.84
CA ALA A 65 10.96 -2.52 2.05
C ALA A 65 11.50 -3.30 3.26
N GLY A 66 11.88 -4.57 3.06
CA GLY A 66 12.51 -5.38 4.09
C GLY A 66 13.85 -4.80 4.55
N SER A 67 14.70 -4.40 3.61
CA SER A 67 16.02 -3.81 3.91
C SER A 67 15.90 -2.47 4.63
N ILE A 68 15.08 -1.54 4.12
CA ILE A 68 14.94 -0.20 4.69
C ILE A 68 14.34 -0.25 6.10
N PHE A 69 13.42 -1.19 6.36
CA PHE A 69 12.91 -1.44 7.69
C PHE A 69 14.00 -1.86 8.68
N GLN A 70 14.92 -2.75 8.28
CA GLN A 70 16.03 -3.14 9.16
C GLN A 70 16.95 -1.96 9.47
N THR A 71 17.27 -1.15 8.46
CA THR A 71 18.10 0.05 8.66
C THR A 71 17.40 1.07 9.56
N TYR A 72 16.12 1.33 9.34
CA TYR A 72 15.33 2.25 10.16
C TYR A 72 15.22 1.77 11.61
N LYS A 73 15.02 0.47 11.82
CA LYS A 73 15.02 -0.14 13.15
C LYS A 73 16.35 0.08 13.88
N GLN A 74 17.47 -0.12 13.18
CA GLN A 74 18.81 0.11 13.76
C GLN A 74 19.03 1.59 14.10
N TYR A 75 18.57 2.49 13.23
CA TYR A 75 18.60 3.94 13.47
C TYR A 75 17.82 4.30 14.75
N GLN A 76 16.58 3.84 14.91
CA GLN A 76 15.80 4.13 16.12
C GLN A 76 16.41 3.51 17.39
N GLN A 77 16.99 2.31 17.31
CA GLN A 77 17.71 1.71 18.44
C GLN A 77 18.94 2.52 18.87
N SER A 78 19.60 3.21 17.93
CA SER A 78 20.74 4.08 18.24
C SER A 78 20.34 5.41 18.88
N GLU A 79 19.09 5.86 18.68
CA GLU A 79 18.54 7.10 19.25
C GLU A 79 17.88 6.93 20.62
N SER A 80 18.09 5.77 21.28
CA SER A 80 17.74 5.46 22.69
C SER A 80 16.29 5.14 23.03
N GLU A 81 15.37 5.11 22.07
CA GLU A 81 14.00 4.60 22.29
C GLU A 81 13.80 3.25 21.60
N GLU A 82 13.99 2.15 22.33
CA GLU A 82 13.45 0.87 21.90
C GLU A 82 11.92 0.92 22.03
N MET A 83 11.21 1.29 20.95
CA MET A 83 9.75 1.12 20.93
C MET A 83 9.45 -0.38 21.04
N GLU A 84 8.78 -0.81 22.13
CA GLU A 84 8.28 -2.19 22.24
C GLU A 84 7.42 -2.59 21.03
N GLU A 85 6.74 -1.62 20.42
CA GLU A 85 5.96 -1.81 19.21
C GLU A 85 6.82 -2.26 18.02
N MET A 86 8.11 -1.90 17.91
CA MET A 86 9.00 -2.41 16.86
C MET A 86 9.33 -3.90 16.99
N LYS A 87 9.16 -4.50 18.18
CA LYS A 87 9.28 -5.95 18.39
C LYS A 87 7.99 -6.69 17.98
N ASN A 88 6.89 -5.97 17.77
CA ASN A 88 5.62 -6.53 17.33
C ASN A 88 5.66 -6.85 15.83
N GLY A 89 5.32 -8.10 15.48
CA GLY A 89 5.21 -8.52 14.08
C GLY A 89 4.26 -7.65 13.25
N ARG A 90 3.23 -7.06 13.88
CA ARG A 90 2.30 -6.12 13.22
C ARG A 90 2.97 -4.82 12.78
N TYR A 91 3.90 -4.28 13.59
CA TYR A 91 4.64 -3.07 13.23
C TYR A 91 5.48 -3.33 11.97
N ARG A 92 6.28 -4.41 11.98
CA ARG A 92 7.06 -4.83 10.82
C ARG A 92 6.16 -5.03 9.59
N TYR A 93 5.05 -5.75 9.73
CA TYR A 93 4.15 -6.02 8.62
C TYR A 93 3.56 -4.74 8.03
N CYS A 94 2.97 -3.88 8.88
CA CYS A 94 2.41 -2.60 8.44
C CYS A 94 3.47 -1.77 7.72
N PHE A 95 4.64 -1.60 8.32
CA PHE A 95 5.71 -0.79 7.77
C PHE A 95 6.16 -1.30 6.40
N VAL A 96 6.47 -2.59 6.29
CA VAL A 96 6.93 -3.20 5.04
C VAL A 96 5.88 -3.06 3.94
N GLN A 97 4.60 -3.33 4.26
CA GLN A 97 3.54 -3.21 3.26
C GLN A 97 3.24 -1.76 2.88
N ALA A 98 3.24 -0.83 3.84
CA ALA A 98 3.10 0.59 3.58
C ALA A 98 4.21 1.10 2.65
N TYR A 99 5.46 0.76 2.95
CA TYR A 99 6.59 1.15 2.11
C TYR A 99 6.49 0.52 0.72
N LYS A 100 6.13 -0.76 0.62
CA LYS A 100 5.92 -1.44 -0.66
C LYS A 100 4.88 -0.71 -1.51
N VAL A 101 3.74 -0.33 -0.92
CA VAL A 101 2.70 0.47 -1.60
C VAL A 101 3.24 1.82 -2.05
N ALA A 102 4.02 2.52 -1.22
CA ALA A 102 4.61 3.80 -1.59
C ALA A 102 5.63 3.68 -2.72
N CYS A 103 6.52 2.69 -2.65
CA CYS A 103 7.48 2.38 -3.70
C CYS A 103 6.78 2.07 -5.03
N LEU A 104 5.76 1.21 -5.00
CA LEU A 104 4.95 0.87 -6.16
C LEU A 104 4.23 2.09 -6.73
N SER A 105 3.59 2.91 -5.90
CA SER A 105 2.85 4.08 -6.38
C SER A 105 3.77 5.10 -7.06
N ILE A 106 4.98 5.31 -6.53
CA ILE A 106 6.00 6.16 -7.18
C ILE A 106 6.40 5.58 -8.54
N ARG A 107 6.62 4.26 -8.62
CA ARG A 107 7.00 3.60 -9.88
C ARG A 107 5.88 3.64 -10.92
N ILE A 108 4.64 3.40 -10.50
CA ILE A 108 3.45 3.55 -11.33
C ILE A 108 3.34 4.99 -11.83
N ASN A 109 3.58 6.00 -10.98
CA ASN A 109 3.55 7.39 -11.41
C ASN A 109 4.54 7.67 -12.55
N LEU A 110 5.78 7.23 -12.34
CA LEU A 110 6.89 7.51 -13.25
C LEU A 110 6.72 6.80 -14.60
N GLN A 111 6.11 5.61 -14.61
CA GLN A 111 6.02 4.76 -15.79
C GLN A 111 4.65 4.80 -16.48
N CYS A 112 3.57 4.88 -15.71
CA CYS A 112 2.18 4.80 -16.18
C CYS A 112 1.42 6.14 -16.04
N GLY A 113 1.98 7.11 -15.32
CA GLY A 113 1.38 8.43 -15.10
C GLY A 113 0.43 8.49 -13.89
N GLU A 114 -0.06 9.71 -13.64
CA GLU A 114 -0.82 10.04 -12.42
C GLU A 114 -2.19 9.36 -12.37
N LEU A 115 -2.86 9.15 -13.50
CA LEU A 115 -4.15 8.44 -13.51
C LEU A 115 -3.97 6.99 -13.02
N ALA A 116 -2.92 6.30 -13.48
CA ALA A 116 -2.62 4.94 -13.03
C ALA A 116 -2.27 4.91 -11.54
N ARG A 117 -1.43 5.87 -11.09
CA ARG A 117 -1.04 5.97 -9.69
C ARG A 117 -2.25 6.23 -8.78
N SER A 118 -3.07 7.20 -9.12
CA SER A 118 -4.26 7.55 -8.33
C SER A 118 -5.26 6.40 -8.29
N THR A 119 -5.48 5.71 -9.40
CA THR A 119 -6.30 4.48 -9.48
C THR A 119 -5.76 3.38 -8.57
N PHE A 120 -4.45 3.11 -8.62
CA PHE A 120 -3.81 2.12 -7.74
C PHE A 120 -3.96 2.47 -6.26
N LEU A 121 -3.71 3.73 -5.88
CA LEU A 121 -3.85 4.18 -4.51
C LEU A 121 -5.31 4.14 -4.03
N ASP A 122 -6.28 4.41 -4.91
CA ASP A 122 -7.71 4.28 -4.59
C ASP A 122 -8.06 2.83 -4.24
N ILE A 123 -7.65 1.87 -5.09
CA ILE A 123 -7.81 0.42 -4.84
C ILE A 123 -7.22 0.04 -3.48
N VAL A 124 -5.97 0.41 -3.23
CA VAL A 124 -5.27 0.05 -1.98
C VAL A 124 -5.97 0.65 -0.76
N ARG A 125 -6.33 1.94 -0.79
CA ARG A 125 -6.99 2.63 0.33
C ARG A 125 -8.37 2.03 0.62
N ARG A 126 -9.15 1.74 -0.42
CA ARG A 126 -10.52 1.21 -0.30
C ARG A 126 -10.58 -0.26 0.08
N SER A 127 -9.55 -1.04 -0.25
CA SER A 127 -9.44 -2.46 0.14
C SER A 127 -9.38 -2.67 1.67
N ASN A 128 -9.04 -1.63 2.44
CA ASN A 128 -8.75 -1.69 3.87
C ASN A 128 -7.62 -2.67 4.25
N HIS A 129 -6.78 -3.11 3.30
CA HIS A 129 -5.76 -4.14 3.53
C HIS A 129 -4.83 -3.83 4.71
N LEU A 130 -4.40 -2.57 4.83
CA LEU A 130 -3.46 -2.13 5.87
C LEU A 130 -4.13 -1.72 7.18
N LYS A 131 -5.46 -1.53 7.19
CA LYS A 131 -6.18 -0.96 8.34
C LYS A 131 -6.06 -1.81 9.61
N GLN A 132 -6.06 -3.13 9.45
CA GLN A 132 -5.97 -4.09 10.56
C GLN A 132 -4.56 -4.23 11.16
N TYR A 133 -3.52 -3.85 10.40
CA TYR A 133 -2.13 -4.02 10.82
C TYR A 133 -1.48 -2.70 11.23
N CYS A 134 -1.96 -1.58 10.70
CA CYS A 134 -1.41 -0.25 10.94
C CYS A 134 -2.18 0.49 12.03
N SER A 135 -1.63 0.48 13.26
CA SER A 135 -2.07 1.35 14.36
C SER A 135 -1.87 2.83 14.00
N GLN A 136 -2.55 3.72 14.70
CA GLN A 136 -2.40 5.16 14.48
C GLN A 136 -0.95 5.61 14.72
N THR A 137 -0.29 5.07 15.76
CA THR A 137 1.12 5.31 16.06
C THR A 137 2.03 4.94 14.89
N ILE A 138 1.83 3.77 14.26
CA ILE A 138 2.63 3.34 13.11
C ILE A 138 2.44 4.28 11.92
N LYS A 139 1.21 4.75 11.68
CA LYS A 139 0.91 5.68 10.59
C LYS A 139 1.61 7.02 10.80
N GLU A 140 1.57 7.54 12.01
CA GLU A 140 2.26 8.79 12.37
C GLU A 140 3.77 8.65 12.21
N ASP A 141 4.34 7.53 12.65
CA ASP A 141 5.76 7.23 12.50
C ASP A 141 6.19 7.19 11.02
N LEU A 142 5.42 6.50 10.17
CA LEU A 142 5.62 6.45 8.71
C LEU A 142 5.55 7.83 8.06
N GLN A 143 4.67 8.72 8.54
CA GLN A 143 4.44 10.06 7.98
C GLN A 143 5.37 11.14 8.55
N THR A 144 6.17 10.83 9.58
CA THR A 144 7.04 11.80 10.25
C THR A 144 8.47 11.28 10.29
N ARG A 145 8.85 10.61 11.40
CA ARG A 145 10.20 10.13 11.68
C ARG A 145 10.78 9.29 10.54
N PHE A 146 9.96 8.42 9.93
CA PHE A 146 10.44 7.63 8.81
C PHE A 146 10.74 8.47 7.57
N LEU A 147 9.84 9.40 7.18
CA LEU A 147 10.10 10.29 6.05
C LEU A 147 11.35 11.14 6.29
N ASP A 148 11.56 11.63 7.51
CA ASP A 148 12.77 12.36 7.89
C ASP A 148 14.02 11.47 7.75
N PHE A 149 13.97 10.24 8.26
CA PHE A 149 15.03 9.26 8.11
C PHE A 149 15.38 8.97 6.64
N THR A 150 14.39 8.91 5.74
CA THR A 150 14.69 8.62 4.32
C THR A 150 15.52 9.69 3.62
N GLY A 151 15.57 10.92 4.16
CA GLY A 151 16.24 12.06 3.51
C GLY A 151 15.64 12.41 2.14
N LEU A 152 14.43 11.95 1.82
CA LEU A 152 13.76 12.30 0.57
C LEU A 152 13.38 13.78 0.56
N GLU A 153 13.54 14.40 -0.60
CA GLU A 153 13.24 15.81 -0.82
C GLU A 153 12.23 16.00 -1.98
N GLY A 154 11.57 17.16 -1.99
CA GLY A 154 10.66 17.58 -3.05
C GLY A 154 9.56 16.56 -3.38
N ASN A 155 9.32 16.36 -4.69
CA ASN A 155 8.24 15.53 -5.21
C ASN A 155 8.29 14.08 -4.71
N GLN A 156 9.48 13.50 -4.50
CA GLN A 156 9.57 12.11 -4.01
C GLN A 156 9.06 11.97 -2.57
N ARG A 157 9.37 12.95 -1.72
CA ARG A 157 8.85 13.01 -0.35
C ARG A 157 7.33 13.16 -0.34
N GLU A 158 6.80 14.05 -1.19
CA GLU A 158 5.35 14.29 -1.31
C GLU A 158 4.60 13.04 -1.79
N LEU A 159 5.11 12.36 -2.82
CA LEU A 159 4.50 11.13 -3.34
C LEU A 159 4.51 10.01 -2.30
N MET A 160 5.60 9.88 -1.53
CA MET A 160 5.71 8.89 -0.45
C MET A 160 4.76 9.22 0.70
N ALA A 161 4.70 10.49 1.12
CA ALA A 161 3.79 10.95 2.16
C ALA A 161 2.31 10.71 1.79
N ASP A 162 1.92 11.01 0.55
CA ASP A 162 0.57 10.74 0.06
C ASP A 162 0.27 9.23 0.04
N ALA A 163 1.22 8.38 -0.33
CA ALA A 163 1.03 6.94 -0.29
C ALA A 163 0.84 6.39 1.15
N PHE A 164 1.44 7.02 2.15
CA PHE A 164 1.20 6.71 3.57
C PHE A 164 -0.10 7.31 4.11
N ASN A 165 -0.82 8.12 3.33
CA ASN A 165 -2.13 8.60 3.72
C ASN A 165 -3.18 7.50 3.50
N PHE A 166 -3.43 6.74 4.57
CA PHE A 166 -4.45 5.68 4.62
C PHE A 166 -5.86 6.20 4.89
N LYS A 167 -6.08 7.53 4.94
CA LYS A 167 -7.43 8.06 5.11
C LYS A 167 -8.20 7.89 3.80
N ARG A 168 -9.43 7.42 3.93
CA ARG A 168 -10.43 7.46 2.85
C ARG A 168 -10.75 8.94 2.59
N LYS A 169 -10.61 9.40 1.35
CA LYS A 169 -11.20 10.67 0.93
C LYS A 169 -12.70 10.49 0.75
#